data_AF-A0A922MXJ7-F1
#
_entry.id   AF-A0A922MXJ7-F1
#
_cell.length_a   1.000
_cell.length_b   1.000
_cell.length_c   1.000
_cell.angle_alpha   90.00
_cell.angle_beta   90.00
_cell.angle_gamma   90.00
#
_symmetry.space_group_name_H-M   'P 1'
#
loop_
_entity.id
_entity.type
_entity.pdbx_description
1 polymer ?
#
loop_
_entity_poly.entity_id
_entity_poly.type
_entity_poly.pdbx_seq_one_letter_code
_entity_poly.pdbx_strand_id
1 'polypeptide(L)'
;MSIWWRGPDFLRQQVVEYKKPKHLITRLEEVKVNTCTLDVTFWNRFSTLQRMLRVTAYCRRFLKVNSQGVRSKHLTKPELDEALEICIKKSQEEGFAKELE
;
A
#
# COMPACT_ATOMS: atom_id res chain seq x y z
N MET A 1 0.10 -35.18 40.52
CA MET A 1 0.81 -35.57 39.27
C MET A 1 -0.03 -36.42 38.30
N SER A 2 -1.31 -36.73 38.53
CA SER A 2 -2.06 -37.67 37.67
C SER A 2 -2.66 -37.08 36.39
N ILE A 3 -2.86 -35.76 36.32
CA ILE A 3 -3.61 -35.13 35.22
C ILE A 3 -2.84 -35.16 33.89
N TRP A 4 -1.50 -35.09 33.94
CA TRP A 4 -0.63 -35.12 32.77
C TRP A 4 -0.48 -36.52 32.18
N TRP A 5 -0.56 -37.55 33.03
CA TRP A 5 -0.40 -38.95 32.59
C TRP A 5 -1.72 -39.59 32.17
N ARG A 6 -2.84 -39.22 32.79
CA ARG A 6 -4.17 -39.76 32.42
C ARG A 6 -4.92 -38.88 31.41
N GLY A 7 -4.50 -37.63 31.26
CA GLY A 7 -5.20 -36.63 30.47
C GLY A 7 -6.53 -36.18 31.10
N PRO A 8 -7.14 -35.12 30.56
CA PRO A 8 -8.48 -34.69 30.94
C PRO A 8 -9.56 -35.68 30.46
N ASP A 9 -10.67 -35.76 31.20
CA ASP A 9 -11.77 -36.71 30.97
C ASP A 9 -12.35 -36.66 29.55
N PHE A 10 -12.44 -35.47 28.96
CA PHE A 10 -13.01 -35.30 27.61
C PHE A 10 -12.19 -35.98 26.51
N LEU A 11 -10.89 -36.25 26.74
CA LEU A 11 -10.06 -37.01 25.81
C LEU A 11 -10.22 -38.53 25.97
N ARG A 12 -10.79 -38.98 27.09
CA ARG A 12 -11.08 -40.40 27.35
C ARG A 12 -12.44 -40.84 26.82
N GLN A 13 -13.28 -39.91 26.38
CA GLN A 13 -14.58 -40.20 25.80
C GLN A 13 -14.42 -40.79 24.39
N GLN A 14 -15.08 -41.92 24.13
CA GLN A 14 -14.99 -42.63 22.84
C GLN A 14 -15.64 -41.83 21.68
N VAL A 15 -16.58 -40.94 22.03
CA VAL A 15 -17.26 -40.05 21.07
C VAL A 15 -16.98 -38.62 21.51
N VAL A 16 -16.34 -37.85 20.62
CA VAL A 16 -16.12 -36.42 20.83
C VAL A 16 -17.36 -35.69 20.30
N GLU A 17 -18.17 -35.13 21.20
CA GLU A 17 -19.26 -34.23 20.84
C GLU A 17 -18.70 -32.88 20.35
N TYR A 18 -18.28 -32.85 19.09
CA TYR A 18 -17.82 -31.62 18.45
C TYR A 18 -18.98 -30.91 17.74
N LYS A 19 -19.36 -29.74 18.27
CA LYS A 19 -20.26 -28.82 17.56
C LYS A 19 -19.42 -27.79 16.82
N LYS A 20 -19.34 -27.92 15.49
CA LYS A 20 -18.72 -26.90 14.64
C LYS A 20 -19.45 -25.57 14.86
N PRO A 21 -18.74 -24.49 15.25
CA PRO A 21 -19.35 -23.17 15.31
C PRO A 21 -19.94 -22.80 13.94
N LYS A 22 -21.21 -22.38 13.91
CA LYS A 22 -21.87 -21.95 12.66
C LYS A 22 -21.21 -20.72 12.04
N HIS A 23 -20.61 -19.88 12.88
CA HIS A 23 -19.91 -18.66 12.48
C HIS A 23 -18.55 -18.61 13.16
N LEU A 24 -17.49 -18.68 12.37
CA LEU A 24 -16.14 -18.35 12.82
C LEU A 24 -16.05 -16.82 12.79
N ILE A 25 -16.20 -16.17 13.93
CA ILE A 25 -16.01 -14.73 14.04
C ILE A 25 -14.51 -14.46 14.05
N THR A 26 -13.93 -14.21 12.88
CA THR A 26 -12.58 -13.66 12.77
C THR A 26 -12.65 -12.17 13.00
N ARG A 27 -12.10 -11.68 14.11
CA ARG A 27 -11.77 -10.25 14.22
C ARG A 27 -10.56 -10.05 13.31
N LEU A 28 -10.74 -9.35 12.18
CA LEU A 28 -9.59 -8.90 11.39
C LEU A 28 -8.73 -8.05 12.34
N GLU A 29 -7.45 -8.35 12.47
CA GLU A 29 -6.57 -7.48 13.23
C GLU A 29 -6.56 -6.10 12.57
N GLU A 30 -6.88 -5.06 13.33
CA GLU A 30 -6.75 -3.69 12.87
C GLU A 30 -5.26 -3.37 12.76
N VAL A 31 -4.76 -3.34 11.52
CA VAL A 31 -3.43 -2.80 11.24
C VAL A 31 -3.48 -1.29 11.44
N LYS A 32 -3.15 -0.83 12.66
CA LYS A 32 -2.95 0.60 12.92
C LYS A 32 -1.65 1.03 12.26
N VAL A 33 -1.75 1.65 11.09
CA VAL A 33 -0.60 2.26 10.39
C VAL A 33 -0.38 3.65 10.98
N ASN A 34 0.66 3.80 11.81
CA ASN A 34 1.08 5.11 12.27
C ASN A 34 1.75 5.85 11.09
N THR A 35 1.06 6.81 10.50
CA THR A 35 1.58 7.57 9.36
C THR A 35 2.14 8.90 9.86
N CYS A 36 3.46 9.04 9.90
CA CYS A 36 4.08 10.35 10.09
C CYS A 36 3.99 11.15 8.80
N THR A 37 3.14 12.17 8.79
CA THR A 37 3.15 13.20 7.74
C THR A 37 4.28 14.17 8.05
N LEU A 38 5.35 14.12 7.27
CA LEU A 38 6.34 15.20 7.27
C LEU A 38 5.75 16.38 6.50
N ASP A 39 5.82 17.58 7.08
CA ASP A 39 5.32 18.82 6.49
C ASP A 39 6.28 19.34 5.40
N VAL A 40 6.62 18.47 4.46
CA VAL A 40 7.53 18.76 3.36
C VAL A 40 6.72 18.77 2.08
N THR A 41 6.77 19.90 1.37
CA THR A 41 6.13 20.02 0.06
C THR A 41 6.65 18.95 -0.90
N PHE A 42 5.81 18.53 -1.85
CA PHE A 42 6.18 17.50 -2.82
C PHE A 42 7.53 17.79 -3.50
N TRP A 43 7.77 19.06 -3.86
CA TRP A 43 8.98 19.54 -4.51
C TRP A 43 10.26 19.41 -3.66
N ASN A 44 10.14 19.61 -2.34
CA ASN A 44 11.29 19.60 -1.42
C ASN A 44 11.57 18.22 -0.82
N ARG A 45 10.72 17.22 -1.10
CA ARG A 45 10.85 15.86 -0.53
C ARG A 45 12.00 15.04 -1.14
N PHE A 46 12.48 15.41 -2.33
CA PHE A 46 13.40 14.58 -3.09
C PHE A 46 14.79 15.22 -3.19
N SER A 47 15.84 14.40 -3.05
CA SER A 47 17.23 14.87 -3.16
C SER A 47 17.67 15.20 -4.59
N THR A 48 16.96 14.68 -5.59
CA THR A 48 17.26 14.92 -7.01
C THR A 48 15.98 14.91 -7.85
N LEU A 49 15.99 15.66 -8.96
CA LEU A 49 14.92 15.65 -9.95
C LEU A 49 14.66 14.23 -10.47
N GLN A 50 15.69 13.46 -10.81
CA GLN A 50 15.50 12.09 -11.30
C GLN A 50 14.74 11.19 -10.32
N ARG A 51 15.00 11.34 -9.01
CA ARG A 51 14.28 10.57 -7.99
C ARG A 51 12.80 10.96 -7.93
N MET A 52 12.51 12.25 -8.03
CA MET A 52 11.14 12.76 -8.13
C MET A 52 10.43 12.19 -9.36
N LEU A 53 11.03 12.32 -10.55
CA LEU A 53 10.45 11.83 -11.81
C LEU A 53 10.13 10.34 -11.78
N ARG A 54 11.02 9.51 -11.20
CA ARG A 54 10.78 8.06 -11.05
C ARG A 54 9.56 7.79 -10.18
N VAL A 55 9.42 8.48 -9.05
CA VAL A 55 8.27 8.31 -8.15
C VAL A 55 6.99 8.76 -8.86
N THR A 56 6.98 9.92 -9.50
CA THR A 56 5.84 10.40 -10.30
C THR A 56 5.43 9.41 -11.38
N ALA A 57 6.41 8.87 -12.12
CA ALA A 57 6.18 7.87 -13.17
C ALA A 57 5.58 6.58 -12.61
N TYR A 58 6.07 6.08 -11.46
CA TYR A 58 5.49 4.90 -10.81
C TYR A 58 4.06 5.15 -10.31
N CYS A 59 3.77 6.29 -9.70
CA CYS A 59 2.42 6.66 -9.29
C CYS A 59 1.49 6.71 -10.51
N ARG A 60 1.91 7.34 -11.60
CA ARG A 60 1.14 7.41 -12.86
C ARG A 60 0.93 6.02 -13.45
N ARG A 61 1.97 5.17 -13.45
CA ARG A 61 1.87 3.78 -13.88
C ARG A 61 0.80 3.07 -13.06
N PHE A 62 0.84 3.17 -11.73
CA PHE A 62 -0.16 2.59 -10.83
C PHE A 62 -1.59 3.03 -11.19
N LEU A 63 -1.82 4.31 -11.44
CA LEU A 63 -3.13 4.82 -11.85
C LEU A 63 -3.58 4.27 -13.22
N LYS A 64 -2.64 4.02 -14.14
CA LYS A 64 -2.89 3.37 -15.44
C LYS A 64 -2.98 1.83 -15.34
N VAL A 65 -2.92 1.20 -14.17
CA VAL A 65 -2.92 -0.28 -14.03
C VAL A 65 -4.25 -0.92 -14.42
N ASN A 66 -5.37 -0.21 -14.29
CA ASN A 66 -6.69 -0.77 -14.62
C ASN A 66 -6.87 -1.13 -16.11
N SER A 67 -5.94 -0.75 -17.01
CA SER A 67 -6.10 -0.96 -18.45
C SER A 67 -5.12 -1.94 -19.10
N GLN A 68 -3.95 -2.24 -18.52
CA GLN A 68 -2.94 -3.08 -19.19
C GLN A 68 -2.21 -4.03 -18.24
N GLY A 69 -2.12 -5.30 -18.64
CA GLY A 69 -1.52 -6.41 -17.93
C GLY A 69 -0.01 -6.28 -17.64
N VAL A 70 0.59 -7.41 -17.24
CA VAL A 70 1.96 -7.54 -16.67
C VAL A 70 2.95 -6.51 -17.20
N ARG A 71 3.40 -5.59 -16.34
CA ARG A 71 4.33 -4.53 -16.69
C ARG A 71 5.78 -4.89 -16.37
N SER A 72 6.69 -4.39 -17.20
CA SER A 72 8.13 -4.45 -16.96
C SER A 72 8.50 -3.82 -15.61
N LYS A 73 9.47 -4.43 -14.91
CA LYS A 73 10.02 -3.93 -13.65
C LYS A 73 10.65 -2.53 -13.78
N HIS A 74 11.11 -2.15 -14.97
CA HIS A 74 11.81 -0.89 -15.19
C HIS A 74 10.91 0.18 -15.81
N LEU A 75 11.18 1.45 -15.48
CA LEU A 75 10.59 2.61 -16.15
C LEU A 75 11.23 2.82 -17.52
N THR A 76 10.40 3.11 -18.51
CA THR A 76 10.83 3.45 -19.87
C THR A 76 11.10 4.96 -19.98
N LYS A 77 11.89 5.37 -20.98
CA LYS A 77 12.15 6.81 -21.23
C LYS A 77 10.85 7.61 -21.43
N PRO A 78 9.87 7.17 -22.24
CA PRO A 78 8.63 7.90 -22.41
C PRO A 78 7.86 8.12 -21.11
N GLU A 79 7.88 7.16 -20.18
CA GLU A 79 7.23 7.34 -18.87
C GLU A 79 7.91 8.41 -18.02
N LEU A 80 9.24 8.55 -18.14
CA LEU A 80 9.99 9.60 -17.46
C LEU A 80 9.77 10.97 -18.11
N ASP A 81 9.67 11.02 -19.44
CA ASP A 81 9.39 12.24 -20.18
C ASP A 81 7.96 12.75 -19.88
N GLU A 82 6.96 11.85 -19.87
CA GLU A 82 5.59 12.17 -19.43
C GLU A 82 5.58 12.68 -17.97
N ALA A 83 6.33 12.04 -17.08
CA ALA A 83 6.41 12.47 -15.69
C ALA A 83 7.05 13.86 -15.55
N LEU A 84 8.05 14.17 -16.37
CA LEU A 84 8.69 15.48 -16.40
C LEU A 84 7.71 16.56 -16.84
N GLU A 85 6.99 16.33 -17.94
CA GLU A 85 6.01 17.29 -18.45
C GLU A 85 4.92 17.60 -17.42
N ILE A 86 4.44 16.58 -16.69
CA ILE A 86 3.46 16.75 -15.61
C ILE A 86 4.04 17.59 -14.47
N CYS A 87 5.27 17.30 -14.04
CA CYS A 87 5.92 18.07 -13.00
C CYS A 87 6.10 19.54 -13.42
N ILE A 88 6.45 19.80 -14.68
CA ILE A 88 6.56 21.17 -15.20
C ILE A 88 5.20 21.88 -15.13
N LYS A 89 4.14 21.27 -15.67
CA LYS A 89 2.78 21.84 -15.65
C LYS A 89 2.32 22.13 -14.23
N LYS A 90 2.52 21.19 -13.29
CA LYS A 90 2.13 21.38 -11.90
C LYS A 90 2.91 22.49 -11.20
N SER A 91 4.22 22.56 -11.44
CA SER A 91 5.03 23.66 -10.90
C SER A 91 4.60 25.01 -11.47
N GLN A 92 4.19 25.07 -12.74
CA GLN A 92 3.70 26.29 -13.37
C GLN A 92 2.34 26.70 -12.80
N GLU A 93 1.40 25.75 -12.69
CA GLU A 93 0.10 25.97 -12.06
C GLU A 93 0.25 26.53 -10.64
N GLU A 94 1.12 25.94 -9.82
CA GLU A 94 1.31 26.39 -8.43
C GLU A 94 2.01 27.75 -8.31
N GLY A 95 3.00 28.01 -9.17
CA GLY A 95 3.80 29.24 -9.13
C GLY A 95 3.12 30.45 -9.77
N PHE A 96 2.34 30.22 -10.83
CA PHE A 96 1.79 31.28 -11.69
C PHE A 96 0.25 31.31 -11.70
N ALA A 97 -0.42 30.59 -10.79
CA ALA A 97 -1.89 30.61 -10.67
C ALA A 97 -2.47 32.04 -10.61
N LYS A 98 -1.76 32.98 -9.98
CA LYS A 98 -2.19 34.37 -9.82
C LYS A 98 -1.90 35.28 -11.01
N GLU A 99 -1.04 34.87 -11.94
CA GLU A 99 -0.66 35.68 -13.11
C GLU A 99 -1.60 35.44 -14.31
N LEU A 100 -2.50 34.46 -14.18
CA LEU A 100 -3.51 34.10 -15.18
C LEU A 100 -4.91 34.68 -14.86
N GLU A 101 -5.05 35.47 -13.79
CA GLU A 101 -6.23 36.31 -13.49
C GLU A 101 -6.05 37.73 -14.04
#